data_AF-A0A2P4Y6A9-F1
#
_entry.id   AF-A0A2P4Y6A9-F1
#
_cell.length_a   1.000
_cell.length_b   1.000
_cell.length_c   1.000
_cell.angle_alpha   90.00
_cell.angle_beta   90.00
_cell.angle_gamma   90.00
#
_symmetry.space_group_name_H-M   'P 1'
#
loop_
_entity.id
_entity.type
_entity.pdbx_description
1 polymer ?
#
loop_
_entity_poly.entity_id
_entity_poly.type
_entity_poly.pdbx_seq_one_letter_code
_entity_poly.pdbx_strand_id
1 'polypeptide(L)'
;MVSQTFWVKPSNHASVPLHSLPVPADCWKTMSLDFVFGLPCNDKGNIGILVFVCRLSKIAHLAPVRDKVIGKQAAQLFQDSVFCDHGLP
;
A
#
# COMPACT_ATOMS: atom_id res chain seq x y z
N MET A 1 2.62 56.16 -19.59
CA MET A 1 3.00 55.04 -18.70
C MET A 1 1.92 53.98 -18.85
N VAL A 2 2.20 52.93 -19.63
CA VAL A 2 1.21 51.89 -19.97
C VAL A 2 1.19 50.87 -18.84
N SER A 3 0.09 50.79 -18.09
CA SER A 3 -0.06 49.82 -17.01
C SER A 3 -0.33 48.45 -17.62
N GLN A 4 0.68 47.56 -17.62
CA GLN A 4 0.50 46.16 -17.91
C GLN A 4 -0.13 45.48 -16.69
N THR A 5 -1.38 45.07 -16.80
CA THR A 5 -2.01 44.14 -15.88
C THR A 5 -1.45 42.74 -16.12
N PHE A 6 -0.57 42.28 -15.24
CA PHE A 6 -0.17 40.88 -15.18
C PHE A 6 -1.39 40.04 -14.80
N TRP A 7 -1.86 39.23 -15.75
CA TRP A 7 -2.91 38.25 -15.51
C TRP A 7 -2.32 37.09 -14.70
N VAL A 8 -2.45 37.12 -13.37
CA VAL A 8 -2.09 35.98 -12.52
C VAL A 8 -3.15 34.91 -12.71
N LYS A 9 -2.77 33.79 -13.33
CA LYS A 9 -3.64 32.61 -13.45
C LYS A 9 -3.98 32.12 -12.05
N PRO A 10 -5.24 32.11 -11.61
CA PRO A 10 -5.58 31.58 -10.30
C PRO A 10 -5.23 30.10 -10.28
N SER A 11 -4.40 29.69 -9.32
CA SER A 11 -4.14 28.28 -9.10
C SER A 11 -5.40 27.64 -8.52
N ASN A 12 -6.21 27.01 -9.36
CA ASN A 12 -7.31 26.14 -8.93
C ASN A 12 -6.74 24.84 -8.36
N HIS A 13 -5.92 24.91 -7.31
CA HIS A 13 -5.70 23.78 -6.43
C HIS A 13 -6.84 23.78 -5.41
N ALA A 14 -8.02 23.37 -5.86
CA ALA A 14 -9.08 22.98 -4.94
C ALA A 14 -8.53 21.81 -4.12
N SER A 15 -8.26 22.04 -2.84
CA SER A 15 -7.94 20.98 -1.90
C SER A 15 -9.15 20.04 -1.84
N VAL A 16 -9.03 18.86 -2.43
CA VAL A 16 -10.06 17.83 -2.32
C VAL A 16 -10.01 17.31 -0.88
N PRO A 17 -11.11 17.38 -0.11
CA PRO A 17 -11.12 16.85 1.24
C PRO A 17 -10.80 15.35 1.23
N LEU A 18 -9.77 14.94 1.95
CA LEU A 18 -9.45 13.53 2.12
C LEU A 18 -10.44 12.91 3.11
N HIS A 19 -11.22 11.94 2.64
CA HIS A 19 -12.12 11.17 3.50
C HIS A 19 -11.39 9.93 4.03
N SER A 20 -11.41 9.76 5.35
CA SER A 20 -10.88 8.55 5.98
C SER A 20 -11.76 7.33 5.68
N LEU A 21 -11.13 6.18 5.49
CA LEU A 21 -11.85 4.91 5.36
C LEU A 21 -12.52 4.54 6.69
N PRO A 22 -13.73 3.92 6.66
CA PRO A 22 -14.37 3.42 7.87
C PRO A 22 -13.46 2.48 8.67
N VAL A 23 -13.60 2.53 10.00
CA VAL A 23 -12.93 1.59 10.90
C VAL A 23 -13.57 0.21 10.72
N PRO A 24 -12.79 -0.88 10.54
CA PRO A 24 -13.34 -2.22 10.39
C PRO A 24 -13.98 -2.71 11.68
N ALA A 25 -15.04 -3.53 11.57
CA ALA A 25 -15.73 -4.10 12.72
C ALA A 25 -14.88 -5.17 13.43
N ASP A 26 -14.13 -5.98 12.67
CA ASP A 26 -13.32 -7.08 13.20
C ASP A 26 -11.93 -7.11 12.57
N CYS A 27 -11.02 -7.82 13.24
CA CYS A 27 -9.67 -8.08 12.73
C CYS A 27 -9.74 -8.82 11.40
N TRP A 28 -8.77 -8.52 10.53
CA TRP A 28 -8.56 -9.13 9.21
C TRP A 28 -9.66 -8.92 8.17
N LYS A 29 -10.84 -8.39 8.54
CA LYS A 29 -11.93 -8.04 7.60
C LYS A 29 -11.58 -7.01 6.54
N THR A 30 -10.64 -6.13 6.86
CA THR A 30 -10.04 -5.28 5.85
C THR A 30 -8.54 -5.19 6.11
N MET A 31 -7.79 -5.20 5.03
CA MET A 31 -6.35 -5.11 5.07
C MET A 31 -5.84 -4.12 4.04
N SER A 32 -4.62 -3.64 4.24
CA SER A 32 -3.85 -2.99 3.19
C SER A 32 -2.76 -3.93 2.68
N LEU A 33 -2.44 -3.78 1.40
CA LEU A 33 -1.33 -4.45 0.73
C LEU A 33 -0.34 -3.38 0.27
N ASP A 34 0.95 -3.58 0.50
CA ASP A 34 1.99 -2.69 0.01
C ASP A 34 3.23 -3.47 -0.48
N PHE A 35 3.99 -2.86 -1.38
CA PHE A 35 5.20 -3.43 -1.96
C PHE A 35 6.38 -2.48 -1.73
N VAL A 36 7.41 -3.00 -1.07
CA VAL A 36 8.67 -2.28 -0.89
C VAL A 36 9.74 -2.96 -1.73
N PHE A 37 10.42 -2.21 -2.60
CA PHE A 37 11.52 -2.71 -3.44
C PHE A 37 12.76 -1.85 -3.29
N GLY A 38 13.89 -2.32 -3.84
CA GLY A 38 15.17 -1.61 -3.78
C GLY A 38 15.98 -1.90 -2.53
N LEU A 39 15.66 -3.00 -1.83
CA LEU A 39 16.43 -3.49 -0.70
C LEU A 39 17.68 -4.22 -1.19
N PRO A 40 18.76 -4.26 -0.39
CA PRO A 40 19.89 -5.13 -0.65
C PRO A 40 19.42 -6.57 -0.83
N CYS A 41 20.00 -7.25 -1.82
CA CYS A 41 19.70 -8.64 -2.10
C CYS A 41 20.11 -9.52 -0.91
N ASN A 42 19.19 -10.35 -0.42
CA ASN A 42 19.54 -11.39 0.56
C ASN A 42 20.12 -12.64 -0.12
N ASP A 43 20.59 -13.61 0.66
CA ASP A 43 21.18 -14.87 0.16
C ASP A 43 20.25 -15.68 -0.76
N LYS A 44 18.94 -15.40 -0.71
CA LYS A 44 17.91 -16.06 -1.52
C LYS A 44 17.51 -15.25 -2.78
N GLY A 45 18.17 -14.12 -3.05
CA GLY A 45 17.89 -13.32 -4.23
C GLY A 45 16.74 -12.31 -4.06
N ASN A 46 16.22 -12.10 -2.85
CA ASN A 46 15.08 -11.22 -2.63
C ASN A 46 15.54 -9.78 -2.45
N ILE A 47 14.91 -8.85 -3.16
CA ILE A 47 15.23 -7.41 -3.17
C ILE A 47 14.04 -6.54 -2.75
N GLY A 48 12.94 -7.16 -2.32
CA GLY A 48 11.74 -6.49 -1.88
C GLY A 48 10.98 -7.27 -0.81
N ILE A 49 9.93 -6.63 -0.29
CA ILE A 49 9.03 -7.17 0.71
C ILE A 49 7.59 -6.85 0.29
N LEU A 50 6.73 -7.86 0.34
CA LEU A 50 5.29 -7.73 0.27
C LEU A 50 4.71 -7.63 1.68
N VAL A 51 3.93 -6.59 1.94
CA VAL A 51 3.42 -6.26 3.27
C VAL A 51 1.90 -6.38 3.29
N PHE A 52 1.37 -7.23 4.18
CA PHE A 52 -0.05 -7.32 4.47
C PHE A 52 -0.33 -6.75 5.86
N VAL A 53 -1.22 -5.77 6.00
CA VAL A 53 -1.52 -5.16 7.29
C VAL A 53 -3.00 -5.23 7.60
N CYS A 54 -3.36 -5.81 8.75
CA CYS A 54 -4.72 -5.73 9.27
C CYS A 54 -5.03 -4.28 9.67
N ARG A 55 -6.08 -3.68 9.09
CA ARG A 55 -6.40 -2.27 9.34
C ARG A 55 -6.85 -1.98 10.77
N LEU A 56 -7.43 -2.96 11.47
CA LEU A 56 -7.90 -2.83 12.85
C LEU A 56 -6.76 -3.06 13.86
N SER A 57 -6.15 -4.24 13.86
CA SER A 57 -5.12 -4.61 14.84
C SER A 57 -3.72 -4.04 14.58
N LYS A 58 -3.47 -3.56 13.35
CA LYS A 58 -2.15 -3.11 12.86
C LYS A 58 -1.07 -4.20 12.81
N ILE A 59 -1.45 -5.47 12.97
CA ILE A 59 -0.54 -6.60 12.76
C ILE A 59 -0.15 -6.65 11.29
N ALA A 60 1.14 -6.82 11.02
CA ALA A 60 1.71 -6.90 9.69
C ALA A 60 2.36 -8.27 9.44
N HIS A 61 2.07 -8.85 8.28
CA HIS A 61 2.78 -10.00 7.73
C HIS A 61 3.70 -9.55 6.60
N LEU A 62 4.96 -9.97 6.65
CA LEU A 62 6.01 -9.58 5.71
C LEU A 62 6.49 -10.81 4.94
N ALA A 63 6.33 -10.78 3.62
CA ALA A 63 6.82 -11.84 2.74
C ALA A 63 7.97 -11.31 1.87
N PRO A 64 9.18 -11.91 1.92
CA PRO A 64 10.28 -11.49 1.05
C PRO A 64 9.96 -11.83 -0.41
N VAL A 65 10.29 -10.91 -1.33
CA VAL A 65 10.04 -11.04 -2.76
C VAL A 65 11.23 -10.61 -3.60
N ARG A 66 11.28 -11.12 -4.84
CA ARG A 66 12.27 -10.71 -5.84
C ARG A 66 11.92 -9.35 -6.44
N ASP A 67 12.52 -9.03 -7.58
CA ASP A 67 12.39 -7.75 -8.29
C ASP A 67 10.97 -7.43 -8.77
N LYS A 68 10.15 -8.45 -9.02
CA LYS A 68 8.77 -8.31 -9.44
C LYS A 68 7.89 -9.34 -8.74
N VAL A 69 6.66 -8.94 -8.45
CA VAL A 69 5.62 -9.82 -7.93
C VAL A 69 4.41 -9.69 -8.84
N ILE A 70 4.01 -10.79 -9.47
CA ILE A 70 2.78 -10.85 -10.25
C ILE A 70 1.58 -11.17 -9.33
N GLY A 71 0.37 -10.82 -9.75
CA GLY A 71 -0.84 -11.02 -8.94
C GLY A 71 -1.03 -12.46 -8.42
N LYS A 72 -0.69 -13.47 -9.24
CA LYS A 72 -0.72 -14.88 -8.81
C LYS A 72 0.24 -15.17 -7.65
N GLN A 73 1.44 -14.60 -7.70
CA GLN A 73 2.43 -14.78 -6.64
C GLN A 73 2.03 -14.01 -5.37
N ALA A 74 1.50 -12.80 -5.50
CA ALA A 74 0.95 -12.05 -4.37
C ALA A 74 -0.21 -12.81 -3.71
N ALA A 75 -1.10 -13.41 -4.50
CA ALA A 75 -2.20 -14.21 -3.99
C ALA A 75 -1.73 -15.48 -3.27
N GLN A 76 -0.67 -16.13 -3.76
CA GLN A 76 -0.07 -17.27 -3.08
C GLN A 76 0.55 -16.85 -1.74
N LEU A 77 1.34 -15.77 -1.73
CA LEU A 77 1.93 -15.23 -0.50
C LEU A 77 0.87 -14.79 0.51
N PHE A 78 -0.24 -14.23 0.05
CA PHE A 78 -1.39 -13.93 0.90
C PHE A 78 -1.96 -15.20 1.54
N GLN A 79 -2.12 -16.28 0.77
CA GLN A 79 -2.60 -17.54 1.31
C GLN A 79 -1.65 -18.09 2.37
N ASP A 80 -0.37 -18.16 2.03
CA ASP A 80 0.68 -18.74 2.86
C ASP A 80 0.93 -17.94 4.16
N SER A 81 0.77 -16.61 4.10
CA SER A 81 1.18 -15.71 5.20
C SER A 81 0.00 -15.13 5.99
N VAL A 82 -1.22 -15.12 5.45
CA VAL A 82 -2.38 -14.48 6.10
C VAL A 82 -3.56 -15.41 6.19
N PHE A 83 -3.97 -16.03 5.08
CA PHE A 83 -5.20 -16.83 5.02
C PHE A 83 -5.16 -18.04 5.94
N CYS A 84 -4.03 -18.76 5.98
CA CYS A 84 -3.86 -19.92 6.84
C CYS A 84 -4.06 -19.60 8.33
N ASP A 85 -3.67 -18.41 8.77
CA ASP A 85 -3.72 -18.02 10.17
C ASP A 85 -5.04 -17.31 10.54
N HIS A 86 -5.63 -16.53 9.61
CA HIS A 86 -6.71 -15.58 9.92
C HIS A 86 -7.97 -15.73 9.06
N GLY A 87 -7.93 -16.56 8.01
CA GLY A 87 -9.03 -16.71 7.05
C GLY A 87 -9.14 -15.57 6.04
N LEU A 88 -10.26 -15.51 5.32
CA LEU A 88 -10.51 -14.46 4.33
C LEU A 88 -10.97 -13.15 5.02
N PRO A 89 -10.48 -11.99 4.56
CA PRO A 89 -11.05 -10.69 4.85
C PRO A 89 -12.55 -10.64 4.54
#